data_AF-A0A8C8CWG0-F1
#
_entry.id   AF-A0A8C8CWG0-F1
#
_cell.length_a   1.000
_cell.length_b   1.000
_cell.length_c   1.000
_cell.angle_alpha   90.00
_cell.angle_beta   90.00
_cell.angle_gamma   90.00
#
_symmetry.space_group_name_H-M   'P 1'
#
loop_
_entity.id
_entity.type
_entity.pdbx_description
1 polymer ?
#
loop_
_entity_poly.entity_id
_entity_poly.type
_entity_poly.pdbx_seq_one_letter_code
_entity_poly.pdbx_strand_id
1 'polypeptide(L)'
;ILDSLSLSTCLSLSLPLIFKGLYCKKFVIDGVQVSVTTSKIISDDEKKDEEMRFLRRQELRDLRLLQKEEHRAQALLNTKLDAQREQMQRRFDQEMNAKKKYYDTELETLEKHQKQTIEKMETDHTVRLRDETKHIRAEQERDYTKFQEQMKHKKKEVKNEVEKLPRKTRKDAMKQRMNSFTQMKQTEEQNFLSDQKDHLDTTLKSIISENKRDISETERQCLDKKQHLVREREATIWDLEEKNLHEKHQLLKQQLKDQYFLQRHQLLKKHEKEQEQMQCYNQRMIEVLKARQQQEKGRMPKIQRSEGKTRMVMFKKSLRINSTGSASEDREKIKQFAQQEEKRQKAERQHQQQKHESQMRDMIGQCEGNVRELQQLQNEKCHLLIENETQRLKSLDEQHNHQLNEWREQLKPRKMALEEELNQRKKDQEDFFKMSEDSECLSPSSPNKLTKFLPYSESSTT
;
A
#
# COMPACT_ATOMS: atom_id res chain seq x y z
N ILE A 1 83.18 -73.12 13.75
CA ILE A 1 83.91 -73.38 12.48
C ILE A 1 83.18 -72.54 11.43
N LEU A 2 83.50 -71.24 11.39
CA LEU A 2 84.26 -70.56 10.31
C LEU A 2 83.40 -70.54 9.03
N ASP A 3 83.05 -69.44 8.38
CA ASP A 3 83.61 -68.08 8.27
C ASP A 3 82.55 -67.25 7.48
N SER A 4 82.15 -66.03 7.83
CA SER A 4 82.83 -64.73 7.72
C SER A 4 82.28 -63.87 6.56
N LEU A 5 82.29 -62.55 6.79
CA LEU A 5 82.04 -61.41 5.88
C LEU A 5 80.56 -61.05 5.67
N SER A 6 80.14 -59.78 5.68
CA SER A 6 80.76 -58.49 5.95
C SER A 6 79.66 -57.45 5.69
N LEU A 7 79.77 -56.32 6.38
CA LEU A 7 79.05 -55.07 6.18
C LEU A 7 78.72 -54.69 4.72
N SER A 8 77.68 -53.84 4.63
CA SER A 8 77.43 -52.84 3.58
C SER A 8 76.77 -53.41 2.33
N THR A 9 75.54 -52.99 1.98
CA THR A 9 75.38 -51.68 1.34
C THR A 9 73.94 -51.18 1.51
N CYS A 10 73.76 -50.12 2.30
CA CYS A 10 72.65 -49.19 2.11
C CYS A 10 72.82 -48.52 0.75
N LEU A 11 72.12 -49.01 -0.27
CA LEU A 11 71.84 -48.21 -1.46
C LEU A 11 70.62 -47.35 -1.14
N SER A 12 70.91 -46.22 -0.50
CA SER A 12 70.09 -45.01 -0.53
C SER A 12 69.97 -44.53 -1.98
N LEU A 13 69.06 -45.14 -2.73
CA LEU A 13 68.50 -44.50 -3.92
C LEU A 13 67.42 -43.56 -3.42
N SER A 14 67.81 -42.29 -3.29
CA SER A 14 66.93 -41.14 -3.15
C SER A 14 66.00 -41.05 -4.35
N LEU A 15 64.92 -41.83 -4.35
CA LEU A 15 63.74 -41.55 -5.16
C LEU A 15 62.85 -40.55 -4.42
N PRO A 16 62.32 -39.53 -5.11
CA PRO A 16 61.43 -38.56 -4.48
C PRO A 16 60.21 -39.29 -3.91
N LEU A 17 59.78 -38.90 -2.71
CA LEU A 17 58.62 -39.45 -2.01
C LEU A 17 57.38 -39.47 -2.94
N ILE A 18 57.13 -40.61 -3.57
CA ILE A 18 55.83 -40.93 -4.16
C ILE A 18 55.03 -41.51 -3.01
N PHE A 19 54.06 -40.74 -2.49
CA PHE A 19 53.11 -41.24 -1.49
C PHE A 19 52.35 -42.44 -2.09
N LYS A 20 52.72 -43.65 -1.68
CA LYS A 20 52.03 -44.89 -2.04
C LYS A 20 50.88 -45.10 -1.08
N GLY A 21 49.65 -44.99 -1.56
CA GLY A 21 48.50 -45.58 -0.86
C GLY A 21 48.65 -47.10 -0.89
N LEU A 22 48.99 -47.71 0.23
CA LEU A 22 49.14 -49.17 0.37
C LEU A 22 47.81 -49.74 0.85
N TYR A 23 47.15 -50.51 -0.01
CA TYR A 23 45.96 -51.28 0.39
C TYR A 23 46.35 -52.75 0.49
N CYS A 24 46.27 -53.31 1.69
CA CYS A 24 46.65 -54.69 1.97
C CYS A 24 45.39 -55.52 2.26
N LYS A 25 45.07 -56.48 1.41
CA LYS A 25 44.02 -57.48 1.65
C LYS A 25 44.68 -58.80 2.02
N LYS A 26 44.25 -59.39 3.14
CA LYS A 26 44.72 -60.71 3.61
C LYS A 26 43.67 -61.76 3.25
N PHE A 27 44.11 -62.87 2.68
CA PHE A 27 43.29 -64.03 2.35
C PHE A 27 43.95 -65.30 2.89
N VAL A 28 43.16 -66.34 3.15
CA VAL A 28 43.67 -67.67 3.52
C VAL A 28 43.38 -68.59 2.34
N ILE A 29 44.44 -69.18 1.77
CA ILE A 29 44.34 -70.19 0.72
C ILE A 29 45.09 -71.41 1.24
N ASP A 30 44.42 -72.57 1.28
CA ASP A 30 44.95 -73.85 1.76
C ASP A 30 45.63 -73.80 3.14
N GLY A 31 45.02 -73.06 4.08
CA GLY A 31 45.50 -72.95 5.46
C GLY A 31 46.67 -71.98 5.69
N VAL A 32 47.19 -71.34 4.64
CA VAL A 32 48.28 -70.36 4.73
C VAL A 32 47.74 -68.94 4.52
N GLN A 33 48.05 -68.02 5.44
CA GLN A 33 47.71 -66.60 5.27
C GLN A 33 48.60 -65.96 4.20
N VAL A 34 47.97 -65.47 3.13
CA VAL A 34 48.62 -64.73 2.05
C VAL A 34 48.09 -63.28 2.06
N SER A 35 49.00 -62.32 2.21
CA SER A 35 48.67 -60.89 2.14
C SER A 35 49.03 -60.33 0.76
N VAL A 36 48.02 -59.89 0.00
CA VAL A 36 48.21 -59.17 -1.26
C VAL A 36 48.19 -57.68 -0.97
N THR A 37 49.32 -57.02 -1.23
CA THR A 37 49.46 -55.58 -1.08
C THR A 37 49.46 -54.94 -2.47
N THR A 38 48.38 -54.25 -2.81
CA THR A 38 48.29 -53.47 -4.05
C THR A 38 48.61 -52.02 -3.74
N SER A 39 49.69 -51.51 -4.34
CA SER A 39 50.04 -50.08 -4.25
C SER A 39 49.48 -49.32 -5.44
N LYS A 40 48.64 -48.30 -5.21
CA LYS A 40 48.29 -47.34 -6.26
C LYS A 40 49.28 -46.18 -6.22
N ILE A 41 49.97 -45.94 -7.33
CA ILE A 41 50.81 -44.75 -7.52
C ILE A 41 49.88 -43.60 -7.89
N ILE A 42 49.69 -42.65 -6.98
CA ILE A 42 48.96 -41.42 -7.25
C ILE A 42 49.93 -40.48 -7.96
N SER A 43 49.62 -40.11 -9.20
CA SER A 43 50.44 -39.14 -9.94
C SER A 43 50.20 -37.72 -9.43
N ASP A 44 51.16 -36.81 -9.62
CA ASP A 44 51.00 -35.40 -9.27
C ASP A 44 49.81 -34.74 -10.00
N ASP A 45 49.39 -35.29 -11.14
CA ASP A 45 48.24 -34.81 -11.89
C ASP A 45 46.90 -35.26 -11.26
N GLU A 46 46.80 -36.49 -10.73
CA GLU A 46 45.62 -36.93 -9.97
C GLU A 46 45.38 -36.06 -8.71
N LYS A 47 46.45 -35.55 -8.08
CA LYS A 47 46.37 -34.68 -6.90
C LYS A 47 45.84 -33.27 -7.24
N LYS A 48 46.29 -32.68 -8.35
CA LYS A 48 45.83 -31.37 -8.82
C LYS A 48 44.35 -31.40 -9.23
N ASP A 49 43.91 -32.49 -9.83
CA ASP A 49 42.51 -32.71 -10.21
C ASP A 49 41.60 -32.83 -8.98
N GLU A 50 42.05 -33.50 -7.92
CA GLU A 50 41.27 -33.59 -6.69
C GLU A 50 41.16 -32.24 -5.97
N GLU A 51 42.22 -31.43 -6.03
CA GLU A 51 42.22 -30.05 -5.51
C GLU A 51 41.30 -29.13 -6.31
N MET A 52 41.27 -29.22 -7.65
CA MET A 52 40.26 -28.55 -8.49
C MET A 52 38.85 -28.94 -8.06
N ARG A 53 38.58 -30.24 -7.87
CA ARG A 53 37.26 -30.74 -7.45
C ARG A 53 36.88 -30.25 -6.06
N PHE A 54 37.82 -30.20 -5.11
CA PHE A 54 37.57 -29.69 -3.77
C PHE A 54 37.17 -28.21 -3.78
N LEU A 55 37.90 -27.37 -4.51
CA LEU A 55 37.59 -25.95 -4.64
C LEU A 55 36.24 -25.71 -5.30
N ARG A 56 35.94 -26.44 -6.39
CA ARG A 56 34.62 -26.34 -7.03
C ARG A 56 33.48 -26.74 -6.10
N ARG A 57 33.66 -27.75 -5.25
CA ARG A 57 32.69 -28.13 -4.23
C ARG A 57 32.52 -27.05 -3.16
N GLN A 58 33.60 -26.34 -2.80
CA GLN A 58 33.53 -25.21 -1.87
C GLN A 58 32.74 -24.04 -2.47
N GLU A 59 33.05 -23.62 -3.69
CA GLU A 59 32.32 -22.56 -4.41
C GLU A 59 30.81 -22.84 -4.45
N LEU A 60 30.42 -24.08 -4.75
CA LEU A 60 29.01 -24.49 -4.79
C LEU A 60 28.34 -24.45 -3.41
N ARG A 61 29.07 -24.72 -2.32
CA ARG A 61 28.54 -24.59 -0.97
C ARG A 61 28.30 -23.12 -0.62
N ASP A 62 29.24 -22.25 -0.96
CA ASP A 62 29.15 -20.82 -0.67
C ASP A 62 27.99 -20.16 -1.44
N LEU A 63 27.78 -20.56 -2.71
CA LEU A 63 26.62 -20.13 -3.50
C LEU A 63 25.29 -20.57 -2.88
N ARG A 64 25.21 -21.80 -2.35
CA ARG A 64 24.00 -22.28 -1.65
C ARG A 64 23.73 -21.52 -0.36
N LEU A 65 24.77 -21.17 0.40
CA LEU A 65 24.62 -20.37 1.62
C LEU A 65 24.13 -18.96 1.28
N LEU A 66 24.71 -18.33 0.27
CA LEU A 66 24.28 -17.01 -0.21
C LEU A 66 22.81 -17.01 -0.65
N GLN A 67 22.39 -18.03 -1.40
CA GLN A 67 20.99 -18.19 -1.81
C GLN A 67 20.05 -18.37 -0.60
N LYS A 68 20.47 -19.14 0.41
CA LYS A 68 19.69 -19.33 1.64
C LYS A 68 19.54 -18.02 2.42
N GLU A 69 20.60 -17.20 2.51
CA GLU A 69 20.54 -15.88 3.13
C GLU A 69 19.63 -14.92 2.35
N GLU A 70 19.71 -14.92 1.03
CA GLU A 70 18.84 -14.14 0.13
C GLU A 70 17.36 -14.47 0.36
N HIS A 71 16.99 -15.76 0.35
CA HIS A 71 15.62 -16.19 0.64
C HIS A 71 15.15 -15.77 2.03
N ARG A 72 16.02 -15.88 3.04
CA ARG A 72 15.69 -15.46 4.40
C ARG A 72 15.44 -13.95 4.50
N ALA A 73 16.31 -13.15 3.90
CA ALA A 73 16.15 -11.70 3.89
C ALA A 73 14.89 -11.27 3.12
N GLN A 74 14.59 -11.93 2.00
CA GLN A 74 13.36 -11.68 1.23
C GLN A 74 12.10 -12.04 2.04
N ALA A 75 12.10 -13.18 2.74
CA ALA A 75 10.97 -13.57 3.58
C ALA A 75 10.74 -12.57 4.73
N LEU A 76 11.80 -12.15 5.41
CA LEU A 76 11.72 -11.14 6.47
C LEU A 76 11.18 -9.80 5.95
N LEU A 77 11.64 -9.37 4.78
CA LEU A 77 11.15 -8.16 4.15
C LEU A 77 9.66 -8.31 3.83
N ASN A 78 9.24 -9.37 3.15
CA ASN A 78 7.84 -9.59 2.80
C ASN A 78 6.92 -9.55 4.03
N THR A 79 7.28 -10.24 5.11
CA THR A 79 6.52 -10.20 6.36
C THR A 79 6.40 -8.77 6.92
N LYS A 80 7.47 -7.97 6.87
CA LYS A 80 7.43 -6.57 7.27
C LYS A 80 6.50 -5.74 6.39
N LEU A 81 6.56 -5.91 5.07
CA LEU A 81 5.72 -5.16 4.12
C LEU A 81 4.23 -5.51 4.29
N ASP A 82 3.91 -6.78 4.54
CA ASP A 82 2.54 -7.20 4.78
C ASP A 82 2.00 -6.64 6.11
N ALA A 83 2.81 -6.68 7.18
CA ALA A 83 2.45 -6.08 8.46
C ALA A 83 2.18 -4.55 8.33
N GLN A 84 2.96 -3.84 7.52
CA GLN A 84 2.73 -2.41 7.24
C GLN A 84 1.40 -2.16 6.50
N ARG A 85 1.04 -3.02 5.53
CA ARG A 85 -0.24 -2.92 4.80
C ARG A 85 -1.42 -3.13 5.74
N GLU A 86 -1.37 -4.17 6.56
CA GLU A 86 -2.42 -4.44 7.55
C GLU A 86 -2.55 -3.31 8.57
N GLN A 87 -1.42 -2.75 9.04
CA GLN A 87 -1.46 -1.65 9.99
C GLN A 87 -2.12 -0.41 9.39
N MET A 88 -1.80 -0.07 8.15
CA MET A 88 -2.42 1.05 7.44
C MET A 88 -3.93 0.81 7.25
N GLN A 89 -4.33 -0.37 6.77
CA GLN A 89 -5.74 -0.72 6.60
C GLN A 89 -6.52 -0.62 7.92
N ARG A 90 -5.98 -1.18 9.00
CA ARG A 90 -6.63 -1.11 10.33
C ARG A 90 -6.81 0.32 10.81
N ARG A 91 -5.83 1.21 10.59
CA ARG A 91 -5.94 2.63 10.97
C ARG A 91 -7.03 3.33 10.16
N PHE A 92 -7.09 3.11 8.85
CA PHE A 92 -8.13 3.65 7.99
C PHE A 92 -9.52 3.17 8.43
N ASP A 93 -9.70 1.87 8.68
CA ASP A 93 -11.00 1.32 9.11
C ASP A 93 -11.44 1.90 10.45
N GLN A 94 -10.51 2.12 11.38
CA GLN A 94 -10.79 2.77 12.67
C GLN A 94 -11.20 4.23 12.49
N GLU A 95 -10.47 5.01 11.68
CA GLU A 95 -10.78 6.42 11.40
C GLU A 95 -12.16 6.55 10.70
N MET A 96 -12.41 5.72 9.69
CA MET A 96 -13.66 5.66 8.94
C MET A 96 -14.85 5.33 9.86
N ASN A 97 -14.74 4.28 10.68
CA ASN A 97 -15.81 3.88 11.60
C ASN A 97 -16.05 4.92 12.69
N ALA A 98 -15.00 5.57 13.20
CA ALA A 98 -15.13 6.63 14.18
C ALA A 98 -15.90 7.84 13.62
N LYS A 99 -15.60 8.26 12.39
CA LYS A 99 -16.31 9.36 11.73
C LYS A 99 -17.76 9.02 11.42
N LYS A 100 -18.04 7.82 10.91
CA LYS A 100 -19.42 7.35 10.69
C LYS A 100 -20.23 7.40 11.99
N LYS A 101 -19.70 6.78 13.06
CA LYS A 101 -20.36 6.76 14.36
C LYS A 101 -20.59 8.15 14.94
N TYR A 102 -19.65 9.08 14.75
CA TYR A 102 -19.82 10.47 15.17
C TYR A 102 -21.04 11.11 14.50
N TYR A 103 -21.12 11.08 13.16
CA TYR A 103 -22.24 11.69 12.45
C TYR A 103 -23.58 10.97 12.70
N ASP A 104 -23.56 9.64 12.84
CA ASP A 104 -24.77 8.89 13.19
C ASP A 104 -25.31 9.34 14.58
N THR A 105 -24.41 9.62 15.53
CA THR A 105 -24.79 10.14 16.88
C THR A 105 -25.31 11.58 16.83
N GLU A 106 -24.67 12.44 16.03
CA GLU A 106 -25.11 13.84 15.85
C GLU A 106 -26.50 13.91 15.19
N LEU A 107 -26.75 13.07 14.18
CA LEU A 107 -28.07 12.94 13.54
C LEU A 107 -29.14 12.46 14.53
N GLU A 108 -28.86 11.40 15.29
CA GLU A 108 -29.80 10.90 16.32
C GLU A 108 -30.10 11.97 17.38
N THR A 109 -29.09 12.75 17.77
CA THR A 109 -29.24 13.84 18.73
C THR A 109 -30.10 14.97 18.16
N LEU A 110 -29.89 15.34 16.89
CA LEU A 110 -30.69 16.35 16.20
C LEU A 110 -32.16 15.92 16.09
N GLU A 111 -32.42 14.66 15.72
CA GLU A 111 -33.77 14.10 15.62
C GLU A 111 -34.51 14.08 16.96
N LYS A 112 -33.81 13.70 18.04
CA LYS A 112 -34.37 13.77 19.40
C LYS A 112 -34.71 15.21 19.80
N HIS A 113 -33.83 16.15 19.50
CA HIS A 113 -34.05 17.56 19.81
C HIS A 113 -35.21 18.16 19.01
N GLN A 114 -35.30 17.85 17.72
CA GLN A 114 -36.43 18.21 16.86
C GLN A 114 -37.74 17.71 17.47
N LYS A 115 -37.83 16.40 17.74
CA LYS A 115 -39.03 15.78 18.30
C LYS A 115 -39.49 16.45 19.60
N GLN A 116 -38.57 16.68 20.54
CA GLN A 116 -38.88 17.36 21.79
C GLN A 116 -39.37 18.80 21.59
N THR A 117 -38.80 19.50 20.61
CA THR A 117 -39.17 20.89 20.30
C THR A 117 -40.60 20.95 19.74
N ILE A 118 -40.95 20.05 18.81
CA ILE A 118 -42.29 19.98 18.23
C ILE A 118 -43.33 19.57 19.28
N GLU A 119 -43.08 18.53 20.06
CA GLU A 119 -44.00 18.10 21.14
C GLU A 119 -44.27 19.22 22.15
N LYS A 120 -43.25 20.02 22.47
CA LYS A 120 -43.40 21.20 23.33
C LYS A 120 -44.26 22.27 22.67
N MET A 121 -43.99 22.60 21.41
CA MET A 121 -44.77 23.59 20.66
C MET A 121 -46.25 23.16 20.58
N GLU A 122 -46.54 21.92 20.21
CA GLU A 122 -47.91 21.39 20.17
C GLU A 122 -48.63 21.50 21.52
N THR A 123 -47.91 21.27 22.62
CA THR A 123 -48.43 21.43 23.98
C THR A 123 -48.75 22.90 24.28
N ASP A 124 -47.81 23.80 24.00
CA ASP A 124 -47.97 25.25 24.22
C ASP A 124 -49.11 25.83 23.36
N HIS A 125 -49.24 25.37 22.12
CA HIS A 125 -50.32 25.71 21.20
C HIS A 125 -51.70 25.25 21.73
N THR A 126 -51.78 24.04 22.27
CA THR A 126 -53.01 23.51 22.89
C THR A 126 -53.44 24.35 24.10
N VAL A 127 -52.48 24.77 24.93
CA VAL A 127 -52.74 25.66 26.08
C VAL A 127 -53.23 27.03 25.60
N ARG A 128 -52.56 27.64 24.62
CA ARG A 128 -52.93 28.95 24.05
C ARG A 128 -54.36 28.95 23.51
N LEU A 129 -54.74 27.93 22.73
CA LEU A 129 -56.11 27.80 22.21
C LEU A 129 -57.15 27.69 23.32
N ARG A 130 -56.85 26.90 24.36
CA ARG A 130 -57.76 26.71 25.49
C ARG A 130 -57.96 28.01 26.27
N ASP A 131 -56.88 28.74 26.54
CA ASP A 131 -56.94 29.95 27.35
C ASP A 131 -57.56 31.13 26.58
N GLU A 132 -57.28 31.26 25.28
CA GLU A 132 -57.96 32.24 24.43
C GLU A 132 -59.46 31.94 24.32
N THR A 133 -59.84 30.67 24.14
CA THR A 133 -61.27 30.28 24.09
C THR A 133 -62.00 30.66 25.38
N LYS A 134 -61.36 30.46 26.55
CA LYS A 134 -61.93 30.87 27.84
C LYS A 134 -62.04 32.38 27.95
N HIS A 135 -61.00 33.11 27.52
CA HIS A 135 -60.97 34.56 27.53
C HIS A 135 -62.12 35.15 26.72
N ILE A 136 -62.27 34.72 25.45
CA ILE A 136 -63.33 35.18 24.55
C ILE A 136 -64.72 34.86 25.12
N ARG A 137 -64.95 33.65 25.67
CA ARG A 137 -66.24 33.31 26.29
C ARG A 137 -66.58 34.22 27.48
N ALA A 138 -65.60 34.53 28.33
CA ALA A 138 -65.80 35.42 29.46
C ALA A 138 -66.05 36.88 29.03
N GLU A 139 -65.54 37.31 27.88
CA GLU A 139 -65.83 38.60 27.27
C GLU A 139 -67.23 38.61 26.63
N GLN A 140 -67.58 37.56 25.89
CA GLN A 140 -68.90 37.35 25.30
C GLN A 140 -70.02 37.42 26.35
N GLU A 141 -69.85 36.81 27.52
CA GLU A 141 -70.82 36.89 28.64
C GLU A 141 -70.97 38.32 29.18
N ARG A 142 -69.86 39.05 29.32
CA ARG A 142 -69.87 40.45 29.77
C ARG A 142 -70.58 41.34 28.75
N ASP A 143 -70.30 41.17 27.48
CA ASP A 143 -70.90 41.98 26.42
C ASP A 143 -72.36 41.61 26.16
N TYR A 144 -72.74 40.34 26.32
CA TYR A 144 -74.14 39.94 26.25
C TYR A 144 -74.96 40.59 27.38
N THR A 145 -74.38 40.69 28.58
CA THR A 145 -75.00 41.39 29.71
C THR A 145 -75.24 42.87 29.36
N LYS A 146 -74.22 43.56 28.82
CA LYS A 146 -74.34 44.97 28.37
C LYS A 146 -75.40 45.12 27.27
N PHE A 147 -75.43 44.20 26.30
CA PHE A 147 -76.42 44.20 25.21
C PHE A 147 -77.85 44.07 25.76
N GLN A 148 -78.08 43.15 26.70
CA GLN A 148 -79.39 43.01 27.35
C GLN A 148 -79.82 44.29 28.09
N GLU A 149 -78.90 44.96 28.78
CA GLU A 149 -79.18 46.24 29.45
C GLU A 149 -79.53 47.35 28.45
N GLN A 150 -78.79 47.46 27.35
CA GLN A 150 -79.10 48.39 26.26
C GLN A 150 -80.48 48.13 25.65
N MET A 151 -80.84 46.86 25.42
CA MET A 151 -82.18 46.50 24.92
C MET A 151 -83.28 46.87 25.93
N LYS A 152 -83.04 46.71 27.23
CA LYS A 152 -83.97 47.17 28.28
C LYS A 152 -84.12 48.70 28.26
N HIS A 153 -83.05 49.45 28.03
CA HIS A 153 -83.08 50.91 27.92
C HIS A 153 -83.86 51.37 26.68
N LYS A 154 -83.51 50.88 25.48
CA LYS A 154 -84.22 51.18 24.22
C LYS A 154 -85.72 50.88 24.33
N LYS A 155 -86.10 49.79 24.99
CA LYS A 155 -87.51 49.47 25.25
C LYS A 155 -88.22 50.54 26.09
N LYS A 156 -87.56 51.10 27.11
CA LYS A 156 -88.12 52.20 27.93
C LYS A 156 -88.26 53.48 27.10
N GLU A 157 -87.28 53.80 26.26
CA GLU A 157 -87.34 54.98 25.37
C GLU A 157 -88.50 54.89 24.37
N VAL A 158 -88.71 53.73 23.73
CA VAL A 158 -89.85 53.50 22.83
C VAL A 158 -91.19 53.72 23.55
N LYS A 159 -91.32 53.29 24.81
CA LYS A 159 -92.53 53.56 25.62
C LYS A 159 -92.71 55.05 25.90
N ASN A 160 -91.64 55.71 26.34
CA ASN A 160 -91.64 57.15 26.65
C ASN A 160 -91.98 58.01 25.42
N GLU A 161 -91.51 57.64 24.22
CA GLU A 161 -91.85 58.34 22.98
C GLU A 161 -93.32 58.19 22.59
N VAL A 162 -93.91 57.00 22.79
CA VAL A 162 -95.33 56.76 22.54
C VAL A 162 -96.19 57.57 23.52
N GLU A 163 -95.76 57.74 24.77
CA GLU A 163 -96.48 58.54 25.77
C GLU A 163 -96.58 60.03 25.40
N LYS A 164 -95.65 60.56 24.59
CA LYS A 164 -95.66 61.96 24.13
C LYS A 164 -96.66 62.23 22.99
N LEU A 165 -97.30 61.20 22.42
CA LEU A 165 -98.26 61.34 21.31
C LEU A 165 -99.68 61.74 21.78
N PRO A 166 -100.59 62.20 20.91
CA PRO A 166 -101.98 62.48 21.26
C PRO A 166 -102.75 61.27 21.79
N ARG A 167 -103.59 61.46 22.81
CA ARG A 167 -104.26 60.36 23.56
C ARG A 167 -105.11 59.42 22.68
N LYS A 168 -105.68 59.91 21.58
CA LYS A 168 -106.47 59.12 20.60
C LYS A 168 -105.64 58.15 19.75
N THR A 169 -104.36 58.42 19.51
CA THR A 169 -103.50 57.60 18.61
C THR A 169 -102.50 56.72 19.36
N ARG A 170 -102.33 56.93 20.67
CA ARG A 170 -101.35 56.18 21.50
C ARG A 170 -101.53 54.67 21.47
N LYS A 171 -102.76 54.14 21.49
CA LYS A 171 -102.99 52.69 21.56
C LYS A 171 -102.45 51.97 20.32
N ASP A 172 -102.74 52.52 19.15
CA ASP A 172 -102.30 51.95 17.87
C ASP A 172 -100.80 52.21 17.63
N ALA A 173 -100.32 53.41 17.98
CA ALA A 173 -98.90 53.73 17.94
C ALA A 173 -98.06 52.86 18.90
N MET A 174 -98.57 52.55 20.09
CA MET A 174 -97.91 51.65 21.05
C MET A 174 -97.77 50.24 20.48
N LYS A 175 -98.84 49.71 19.89
CA LYS A 175 -98.84 48.38 19.27
C LYS A 175 -97.86 48.32 18.11
N GLN A 176 -97.89 49.31 17.22
CA GLN A 176 -96.98 49.37 16.06
C GLN A 176 -95.52 49.52 16.47
N ARG A 177 -95.21 50.46 17.38
CA ARG A 177 -93.83 50.70 17.84
C ARG A 177 -93.27 49.55 18.68
N MET A 178 -94.10 48.88 19.49
CA MET A 178 -93.65 47.71 20.25
C MET A 178 -93.39 46.49 19.34
N ASN A 179 -94.21 46.30 18.29
CA ASN A 179 -93.96 45.27 17.28
C ASN A 179 -92.67 45.55 16.50
N SER A 180 -92.47 46.80 16.06
CA SER A 180 -91.24 47.23 15.38
C SER A 180 -90.01 47.08 16.28
N PHE A 181 -90.10 47.45 17.56
CA PHE A 181 -89.04 47.23 18.54
C PHE A 181 -88.73 45.74 18.75
N THR A 182 -89.75 44.87 18.77
CA THR A 182 -89.55 43.42 18.94
C THR A 182 -88.80 42.83 17.75
N GLN A 183 -89.16 43.23 16.53
CA GLN A 183 -88.46 42.82 15.31
C GLN A 183 -87.03 43.35 15.27
N MET A 184 -86.83 44.65 15.55
CA MET A 184 -85.49 45.26 15.66
C MET A 184 -84.63 44.56 16.71
N LYS A 185 -85.17 44.29 17.90
CA LYS A 185 -84.47 43.56 18.96
C LYS A 185 -84.06 42.17 18.48
N GLN A 186 -84.95 41.43 17.81
CA GLN A 186 -84.62 40.11 17.26
C GLN A 186 -83.50 40.19 16.23
N THR A 187 -83.53 41.16 15.32
CA THR A 187 -82.47 41.36 14.33
C THR A 187 -81.15 41.77 14.98
N GLU A 188 -81.15 42.73 15.91
CA GLU A 188 -79.95 43.15 16.64
C GLU A 188 -79.38 41.99 17.49
N GLU A 189 -80.23 41.17 18.12
CA GLU A 189 -79.83 40.00 18.91
C GLU A 189 -79.22 38.90 18.02
N GLN A 190 -79.77 38.68 16.82
CA GLN A 190 -79.18 37.76 15.84
C GLN A 190 -77.83 38.25 15.33
N ASN A 191 -77.72 39.53 14.96
CA ASN A 191 -76.46 40.11 14.49
C ASN A 191 -75.39 40.04 15.60
N PHE A 192 -75.74 40.40 16.83
CA PHE A 192 -74.83 40.33 17.98
C PHE A 192 -74.28 38.92 18.21
N LEU A 193 -75.15 37.90 18.17
CA LEU A 193 -74.73 36.50 18.33
C LEU A 193 -73.88 36.01 17.15
N SER A 194 -74.19 36.45 15.92
CA SER A 194 -73.36 36.16 14.75
C SER A 194 -71.98 36.78 14.90
N ASP A 195 -71.90 38.07 15.23
CA ASP A 195 -70.64 38.81 15.38
C ASP A 195 -69.76 38.19 16.47
N GLN A 196 -70.35 37.80 17.62
CA GLN A 196 -69.62 37.09 18.67
C GLN A 196 -69.07 35.74 18.20
N LYS A 197 -69.86 34.98 17.45
CA LYS A 197 -69.43 33.69 16.89
C LYS A 197 -68.33 33.87 15.86
N ASP A 198 -68.49 34.83 14.95
CA ASP A 198 -67.54 35.11 13.88
C ASP A 198 -66.21 35.62 14.47
N HIS A 199 -66.26 36.43 15.54
CA HIS A 199 -65.06 36.85 16.26
C HIS A 199 -64.31 35.68 16.91
N LEU A 200 -65.03 34.77 17.58
CA LEU A 200 -64.44 33.56 18.16
C LEU A 200 -63.83 32.67 17.08
N ASP A 201 -64.58 32.36 16.03
CA ASP A 201 -64.11 31.49 14.94
C ASP A 201 -62.89 32.11 14.22
N THR A 202 -62.89 33.42 13.98
CA THR A 202 -61.78 34.13 13.33
C THR A 202 -60.53 34.12 14.21
N THR A 203 -60.68 34.38 15.50
CA THR A 203 -59.54 34.40 16.43
C THR A 203 -58.92 33.01 16.58
N LEU A 204 -59.75 31.97 16.75
CA LEU A 204 -59.25 30.59 16.84
C LEU A 204 -58.60 30.11 15.54
N LYS A 205 -59.16 30.45 14.37
CA LYS A 205 -58.52 30.17 13.07
C LYS A 205 -57.17 30.87 12.95
N SER A 206 -57.07 32.13 13.41
CA SER A 206 -55.80 32.86 13.39
C SER A 206 -54.73 32.18 14.24
N ILE A 207 -55.07 31.74 15.45
CA ILE A 207 -54.13 31.04 16.34
C ILE A 207 -53.70 29.70 15.74
N ILE A 208 -54.64 28.91 15.18
CA ILE A 208 -54.31 27.63 14.53
C ILE A 208 -53.37 27.85 13.34
N SER A 209 -53.64 28.87 12.52
CA SER A 209 -52.80 29.23 11.37
C SER A 209 -51.39 29.65 11.81
N GLU A 210 -51.29 30.48 12.85
CA GLU A 210 -50.00 30.89 13.43
C GLU A 210 -49.21 29.68 13.94
N ASN A 211 -49.85 28.77 14.67
CA ASN A 211 -49.22 27.56 15.18
C ASN A 211 -48.70 26.65 14.05
N LYS A 212 -49.50 26.46 12.99
CA LYS A 212 -49.09 25.70 11.80
C LYS A 212 -47.85 26.31 11.14
N ARG A 213 -47.85 27.64 10.99
CA ARG A 213 -46.71 28.38 10.42
C ARG A 213 -45.45 28.20 11.27
N ASP A 214 -45.57 28.32 12.59
CA ASP A 214 -44.43 28.19 13.50
C ASP A 214 -43.86 26.76 13.51
N ILE A 215 -44.72 25.73 13.50
CA ILE A 215 -44.30 24.32 13.38
C ILE A 215 -43.60 24.08 12.04
N SER A 216 -44.20 24.51 10.93
CA SER A 216 -43.64 24.37 9.58
C SER A 216 -42.27 25.04 9.46
N GLU A 217 -42.12 26.25 10.01
CA GLU A 217 -40.84 26.96 10.02
C GLU A 217 -39.77 26.24 10.86
N THR A 218 -40.15 25.71 12.02
CA THR A 218 -39.24 24.95 12.90
C THR A 218 -38.79 23.64 12.23
N GLU A 219 -39.72 22.92 11.61
CA GLU A 219 -39.47 21.70 10.85
C GLU A 219 -38.54 21.93 9.65
N ARG A 220 -38.73 23.04 8.92
CA ARG A 220 -37.83 23.45 7.85
C ARG A 220 -36.41 23.71 8.35
N GLN A 221 -36.26 24.43 9.47
CA GLN A 221 -34.95 24.70 10.06
C GLN A 221 -34.25 23.41 10.55
N CYS A 222 -35.01 22.46 11.09
CA CYS A 222 -34.46 21.16 11.51
C CYS A 222 -33.99 20.35 10.30
N LEU A 223 -34.79 20.34 9.22
CA LEU A 223 -34.39 19.68 7.97
C LEU A 223 -33.12 20.29 7.39
N ASP A 224 -33.01 21.62 7.32
CA ASP A 224 -31.82 22.30 6.82
C ASP A 224 -30.55 21.89 7.61
N LYS A 225 -30.65 21.82 8.95
CA LYS A 225 -29.56 21.32 9.81
C LYS A 225 -29.23 19.86 9.53
N LYS A 226 -30.25 19.00 9.37
CA LYS A 226 -30.08 17.57 9.05
C LYS A 226 -29.37 17.39 7.71
N GLN A 227 -29.77 18.16 6.69
CA GLN A 227 -29.11 18.12 5.38
C GLN A 227 -27.65 18.58 5.45
N HIS A 228 -27.36 19.62 6.25
CA HIS A 228 -25.99 20.08 6.44
C HIS A 228 -25.10 18.99 7.03
N LEU A 229 -25.55 18.33 8.11
CA LEU A 229 -24.81 17.21 8.71
C LEU A 229 -24.60 16.05 7.74
N VAL A 230 -25.61 15.72 6.92
CA VAL A 230 -25.48 14.68 5.89
C VAL A 230 -24.42 15.06 4.84
N ARG A 231 -24.40 16.32 4.39
CA ARG A 231 -23.36 16.81 3.47
C ARG A 231 -21.97 16.76 4.09
N GLU A 232 -21.83 17.20 5.34
CA GLU A 232 -20.55 17.16 6.07
C GLU A 232 -20.05 15.73 6.29
N ARG A 233 -20.95 14.80 6.61
CA ARG A 233 -20.65 13.37 6.74
C ARG A 233 -20.09 12.79 5.45
N GLU A 234 -20.79 12.99 4.33
CA GLU A 234 -20.36 12.46 3.04
C GLU A 234 -19.07 13.12 2.55
N ALA A 235 -18.92 14.44 2.72
CA ALA A 235 -17.68 15.15 2.41
C ALA A 235 -16.49 14.58 3.20
N THR A 236 -16.67 14.36 4.52
CA THR A 236 -15.64 13.75 5.36
C THR A 236 -15.28 12.33 4.89
N ILE A 237 -16.28 11.53 4.48
CA ILE A 237 -16.04 10.17 3.97
C ILE A 237 -15.21 10.23 2.68
N TRP A 238 -15.55 11.12 1.74
CA TRP A 238 -14.81 11.26 0.48
C TRP A 238 -13.38 11.75 0.70
N ASP A 239 -13.16 12.70 1.62
CA ASP A 239 -11.83 13.17 1.98
C ASP A 239 -10.97 12.04 2.58
N LEU A 240 -11.56 11.19 3.43
CA LEU A 240 -10.90 10.01 3.97
C LEU A 240 -10.57 8.98 2.89
N GLU A 241 -11.49 8.73 1.95
CA GLU A 241 -11.27 7.84 0.80
C GLU A 241 -10.09 8.33 -0.06
N GLU A 242 -10.04 9.63 -0.42
CA GLU A 242 -8.94 10.21 -1.21
C GLU A 242 -7.60 10.14 -0.46
N LYS A 243 -7.59 10.51 0.82
CA LYS A 243 -6.41 10.42 1.69
C LYS A 243 -5.89 8.98 1.75
N ASN A 244 -6.78 8.00 1.91
CA ASN A 244 -6.39 6.59 1.95
C ASN A 244 -5.80 6.10 0.62
N LEU A 245 -6.36 6.52 -0.53
CA LEU A 245 -5.79 6.21 -1.84
C LEU A 245 -4.36 6.77 -1.97
N HIS A 246 -4.14 8.00 -1.50
CA HIS A 246 -2.82 8.61 -1.49
C HIS A 246 -1.83 7.89 -0.56
N GLU A 247 -2.22 7.63 0.69
CA GLU A 247 -1.39 6.93 1.67
C GLU A 247 -1.04 5.51 1.22
N LYS A 248 -1.99 4.78 0.63
CA LYS A 248 -1.76 3.46 0.03
C LYS A 248 -0.72 3.53 -1.09
N HIS A 249 -0.80 4.53 -1.97
CA HIS A 249 0.19 4.72 -3.03
C HIS A 249 1.58 5.01 -2.47
N GLN A 250 1.71 5.93 -1.51
CA GLN A 250 3.00 6.24 -0.88
C GLN A 250 3.60 5.02 -0.18
N LEU A 251 2.77 4.24 0.52
CA LEU A 251 3.20 2.99 1.13
C LEU A 251 3.72 2.02 0.07
N LEU A 252 2.95 1.72 -0.98
CA LEU A 252 3.38 0.80 -2.04
C LEU A 252 4.66 1.27 -2.74
N LYS A 253 4.81 2.58 -2.96
CA LYS A 253 6.01 3.18 -3.54
C LYS A 253 7.23 2.97 -2.64
N GLN A 254 7.09 3.17 -1.33
CA GLN A 254 8.15 2.90 -0.36
C GLN A 254 8.48 1.40 -0.30
N GLN A 255 7.48 0.52 -0.30
CA GLN A 255 7.67 -0.92 -0.27
C GLN A 255 8.39 -1.44 -1.52
N LEU A 256 8.12 -0.84 -2.68
CA LEU A 256 8.83 -1.16 -3.92
C LEU A 256 10.31 -0.76 -3.81
N LYS A 257 10.61 0.45 -3.30
CA LYS A 257 11.98 0.90 -3.06
C LYS A 257 12.73 0.00 -2.07
N ASP A 258 12.08 -0.44 -1.00
CA ASP A 258 12.68 -1.35 -0.01
C ASP A 258 13.04 -2.71 -0.65
N GLN A 259 12.18 -3.23 -1.55
CA GLN A 259 12.46 -4.46 -2.30
C GLN A 259 13.66 -4.31 -3.25
N TYR A 260 13.70 -3.24 -4.05
CA TYR A 260 14.84 -3.00 -4.94
C TYR A 260 16.13 -2.68 -4.17
N PHE A 261 16.03 -2.03 -3.00
CA PHE A 261 17.18 -1.84 -2.12
C PHE A 261 17.77 -3.17 -1.68
N LEU A 262 16.93 -4.12 -1.25
CA LEU A 262 17.37 -5.47 -0.90
C LEU A 262 17.98 -6.19 -2.12
N GLN A 263 17.35 -6.11 -3.29
CA GLN A 263 17.86 -6.71 -4.53
C GLN A 263 19.23 -6.14 -4.93
N ARG A 264 19.43 -4.82 -4.85
CA ARG A 264 20.73 -4.18 -5.10
C ARG A 264 21.79 -4.69 -4.13
N HIS A 265 21.46 -4.76 -2.84
CA HIS A 265 22.39 -5.29 -1.82
C HIS A 265 22.77 -6.75 -2.07
N GLN A 266 21.80 -7.59 -2.42
CA GLN A 266 22.03 -9.00 -2.75
C GLN A 266 22.86 -9.16 -4.04
N LEU A 267 22.61 -8.33 -5.05
CA LEU A 267 23.38 -8.31 -6.29
C LEU A 267 24.85 -7.96 -6.04
N LEU A 268 25.12 -6.94 -5.21
CA LEU A 268 26.48 -6.57 -4.83
C LEU A 268 27.20 -7.70 -4.09
N LYS A 269 26.53 -8.39 -3.16
CA LYS A 269 27.10 -9.58 -2.50
C LYS A 269 27.42 -10.70 -3.49
N LYS A 270 26.56 -10.93 -4.49
CA LYS A 270 26.82 -11.91 -5.56
C LYS A 270 28.03 -11.50 -6.39
N HIS A 271 28.14 -10.22 -6.75
CA HIS A 271 29.25 -9.69 -7.51
C HIS A 271 30.59 -9.82 -6.76
N GLU A 272 30.61 -9.57 -5.45
CA GLU A 272 31.78 -9.79 -4.60
C GLU A 272 32.24 -11.26 -4.65
N LYS A 273 31.31 -12.21 -4.55
CA LYS A 273 31.62 -13.65 -4.67
C LYS A 273 32.08 -14.07 -6.06
N GLU A 274 31.48 -13.54 -7.12
CA GLU A 274 31.93 -13.78 -8.51
C GLU A 274 33.36 -13.23 -8.73
N GLN A 275 33.66 -12.05 -8.17
CA GLN A 275 34.97 -11.42 -8.28
C GLN A 275 36.05 -12.19 -7.51
N GLU A 276 35.77 -12.62 -6.28
CA GLU A 276 36.65 -13.50 -5.49
C GLU A 276 36.98 -14.79 -6.26
N GLN A 277 35.97 -15.43 -6.86
CA GLN A 277 36.14 -16.66 -7.65
C GLN A 277 37.01 -16.41 -8.89
N MET A 278 36.78 -15.32 -9.61
CA MET A 278 37.56 -14.94 -10.78
C MET A 278 39.03 -14.65 -10.43
N GLN A 279 39.28 -13.93 -9.34
CA GLN A 279 40.63 -13.67 -8.85
C GLN A 279 41.36 -14.97 -8.49
N CYS A 280 40.70 -15.87 -7.76
CA CYS A 280 41.26 -17.18 -7.41
C CYS A 280 41.58 -18.01 -8.67
N TYR A 281 40.67 -18.01 -9.65
CA TYR A 281 40.88 -18.70 -10.92
C TYR A 281 42.08 -18.15 -11.70
N ASN A 282 42.14 -16.83 -11.89
CA ASN A 282 43.24 -16.16 -12.59
C ASN A 282 44.59 -16.40 -11.90
N GLN A 283 44.63 -16.28 -10.57
CA GLN A 283 45.84 -16.56 -9.78
C GLN A 283 46.33 -18.00 -9.99
N ARG A 284 45.41 -18.97 -9.99
CA ARG A 284 45.73 -20.37 -10.25
C ARG A 284 46.30 -20.60 -11.65
N MET A 285 45.73 -19.96 -12.67
CA MET A 285 46.23 -20.07 -14.04
C MET A 285 47.67 -19.56 -14.18
N ILE A 286 47.99 -18.45 -13.50
CA ILE A 286 49.35 -17.90 -13.41
C ILE A 286 50.28 -18.89 -12.71
N GLU A 287 49.86 -19.46 -11.58
CA GLU A 287 50.67 -20.43 -10.81
C GLU A 287 50.97 -21.71 -11.60
N VAL A 288 49.99 -22.24 -12.32
CA VAL A 288 50.16 -23.40 -13.20
C VAL A 288 51.20 -23.11 -14.30
N LEU A 289 51.14 -21.92 -14.92
CA LEU A 289 52.13 -21.51 -15.92
C LEU A 289 53.53 -21.37 -15.30
N LYS A 290 53.65 -20.71 -14.13
CA LYS A 290 54.92 -20.57 -13.41
C LYS A 290 55.53 -21.93 -13.05
N ALA A 291 54.73 -22.86 -12.55
CA ALA A 291 55.17 -24.21 -12.21
C ALA A 291 55.71 -24.96 -13.45
N ARG A 292 55.01 -24.86 -14.58
CA ARG A 292 55.48 -25.42 -15.86
C ARG A 292 56.79 -24.81 -16.32
N GLN A 293 56.90 -23.47 -16.31
CA GLN A 293 58.13 -22.78 -16.70
C GLN A 293 59.31 -23.17 -15.79
N GLN A 294 59.07 -23.32 -14.48
CA GLN A 294 60.09 -23.77 -13.53
C GLN A 294 60.58 -25.19 -13.83
N GLN A 295 59.67 -26.10 -14.18
CA GLN A 295 60.02 -27.46 -14.59
C GLN A 295 60.84 -27.48 -15.89
N GLU A 296 60.47 -26.67 -16.88
CA GLU A 296 61.20 -26.52 -18.15
C GLU A 296 62.61 -25.95 -17.92
N LYS A 297 62.74 -24.90 -17.08
CA LYS A 297 64.03 -24.31 -16.69
C LYS A 297 64.94 -25.32 -15.98
N GLY A 298 64.39 -26.17 -15.11
CA GLY A 298 65.15 -27.20 -14.40
C GLY A 298 65.63 -28.35 -15.30
N ARG A 299 64.89 -28.69 -16.35
CA ARG A 299 65.24 -29.77 -17.29
C ARG A 299 66.26 -29.33 -18.34
N MET A 300 66.18 -28.08 -18.81
CA MET A 300 67.01 -27.57 -19.91
C MET A 300 68.53 -27.79 -19.73
N PRO A 301 69.16 -27.48 -18.58
CA PRO A 301 70.61 -27.70 -18.42
C PRO A 301 71.03 -29.17 -18.50
N LYS A 302 70.13 -30.10 -18.15
CA LYS A 302 70.39 -31.54 -18.30
C LYS A 302 70.38 -31.93 -19.77
N ILE A 303 69.37 -31.45 -20.52
CA ILE A 303 69.21 -31.68 -21.96
C ILE A 303 70.41 -31.09 -22.73
N GLN A 304 70.76 -29.82 -22.48
CA GLN A 304 71.91 -29.17 -23.13
C GLN A 304 73.22 -29.92 -22.88
N ARG A 305 73.45 -30.41 -21.65
CA ARG A 305 74.63 -31.23 -21.35
C ARG A 305 74.64 -32.56 -22.10
N SER A 306 73.52 -33.28 -22.18
CA SER A 306 73.45 -34.53 -22.92
C SER A 306 73.64 -34.32 -24.43
N GLU A 307 72.99 -33.32 -25.00
CA GLU A 307 73.11 -33.00 -26.42
C GLU A 307 74.50 -32.51 -26.79
N GLY A 308 75.09 -31.63 -25.97
CA GLY A 308 76.44 -31.11 -26.18
C GLY A 308 77.48 -32.24 -26.20
N LYS A 309 77.33 -33.25 -25.31
CA LYS A 309 78.16 -34.47 -25.34
C LYS A 309 78.00 -35.24 -26.64
N THR A 310 76.76 -35.50 -27.07
CA THR A 310 76.48 -36.21 -28.34
C THR A 310 77.04 -35.46 -29.55
N ARG A 311 76.81 -34.14 -29.64
CA ARG A 311 77.33 -33.28 -30.71
C ARG A 311 78.87 -33.27 -30.75
N MET A 312 79.52 -33.20 -29.58
CA MET A 312 80.98 -33.28 -29.46
C MET A 312 81.53 -34.64 -29.94
N VAL A 313 80.87 -35.76 -29.59
CA VAL A 313 81.25 -37.09 -30.07
C VAL A 313 81.12 -37.18 -31.59
N MET A 314 80.02 -36.67 -32.15
CA MET A 314 79.80 -36.63 -33.60
C MET A 314 80.85 -35.76 -34.32
N PHE A 315 81.19 -34.60 -33.76
CA PHE A 315 82.22 -33.73 -34.31
C PHE A 315 83.60 -34.39 -34.30
N LYS A 316 84.00 -35.01 -33.18
CA LYS A 316 85.25 -35.78 -33.07
C LYS A 316 85.29 -36.99 -34.03
N LYS A 317 84.14 -37.61 -34.33
CA LYS A 317 84.04 -38.68 -35.33
C LYS A 317 84.20 -38.13 -36.75
N SER A 318 83.56 -37.01 -37.06
CA SER A 318 83.68 -36.32 -38.36
C SER A 318 85.11 -35.83 -38.61
N LEU A 319 85.78 -35.25 -37.61
CA LEU A 319 87.19 -34.87 -37.71
C LEU A 319 88.08 -36.08 -38.01
N ARG A 320 87.85 -37.23 -37.36
CA ARG A 320 88.63 -38.45 -37.64
C ARG A 320 88.49 -38.98 -39.07
N ILE A 321 87.37 -38.71 -39.73
CA ILE A 321 87.10 -39.18 -41.11
C ILE A 321 87.65 -38.19 -42.15
N ASN A 322 87.59 -36.89 -41.86
CA ASN A 322 87.90 -35.82 -42.81
C ASN A 322 89.20 -35.05 -42.51
N SER A 323 89.96 -35.42 -41.47
CA SER A 323 91.16 -34.67 -41.06
C SER A 323 92.32 -34.91 -42.03
N THR A 324 92.81 -33.81 -42.59
CA THR A 324 94.04 -33.70 -43.40
C THR A 324 95.11 -32.86 -42.71
N GLY A 325 94.88 -32.45 -41.45
CA GLY A 325 95.71 -31.50 -40.70
C GLY A 325 96.52 -32.13 -39.57
N SER A 326 97.34 -31.32 -38.88
CA SER A 326 98.16 -31.79 -37.75
C SER A 326 97.34 -32.00 -36.48
N ALA A 327 97.85 -32.80 -35.53
CA ALA A 327 97.18 -33.03 -34.24
C ALA A 327 96.96 -31.74 -33.42
N SER A 328 97.75 -30.68 -33.68
CA SER A 328 97.57 -29.36 -33.06
C SER A 328 96.37 -28.61 -33.65
N GLU A 329 96.19 -28.69 -34.97
CA GLU A 329 95.05 -28.07 -35.66
C GLU A 329 93.72 -28.73 -35.27
N ASP A 330 93.72 -30.06 -35.10
CA ASP A 330 92.53 -30.78 -34.65
C ASP A 330 92.14 -30.43 -33.20
N ARG A 331 93.12 -30.15 -32.32
CA ARG A 331 92.84 -29.64 -30.97
C ARG A 331 92.21 -28.25 -31.01
N GLU A 332 92.70 -27.36 -31.87
CA GLU A 332 92.14 -26.02 -32.01
C GLU A 332 90.72 -26.06 -32.60
N LYS A 333 90.46 -26.92 -33.59
CA LYS A 333 89.10 -27.14 -34.13
C LYS A 333 88.12 -27.66 -33.08
N ILE A 334 88.55 -28.56 -32.18
CA ILE A 334 87.73 -29.04 -31.06
C ILE A 334 87.41 -27.90 -30.08
N LYS A 335 88.38 -27.04 -29.79
CA LYS A 335 88.20 -25.87 -28.91
C LYS A 335 87.23 -24.85 -29.52
N GLN A 336 87.36 -24.55 -30.81
CA GLN A 336 86.44 -23.67 -31.54
C GLN A 336 85.02 -24.23 -31.54
N PHE A 337 84.86 -25.54 -31.77
CA PHE A 337 83.56 -26.22 -31.69
C PHE A 337 82.94 -26.12 -30.29
N ALA A 338 83.74 -26.31 -29.23
CA ALA A 338 83.26 -26.16 -27.85
C ALA A 338 82.77 -24.72 -27.56
N GLN A 339 83.51 -23.70 -28.01
CA GLN A 339 83.09 -22.30 -27.90
C GLN A 339 81.82 -21.99 -28.70
N GLN A 340 81.68 -22.58 -29.89
CA GLN A 340 80.48 -22.43 -30.71
C GLN A 340 79.26 -23.11 -30.06
N GLU A 341 79.45 -24.30 -29.48
CA GLU A 341 78.40 -25.02 -28.76
C GLU A 341 77.98 -24.27 -27.48
N GLU A 342 78.91 -23.65 -26.76
CA GLU A 342 78.60 -22.78 -25.61
C GLU A 342 77.77 -21.55 -26.04
N LYS A 343 78.14 -20.89 -27.15
CA LYS A 343 77.35 -19.79 -27.72
C LYS A 343 75.94 -20.25 -28.10
N ARG A 344 75.79 -21.43 -28.72
CA ARG A 344 74.48 -22.03 -29.05
C ARG A 344 73.65 -22.24 -27.79
N GLN A 345 74.22 -22.86 -26.76
CA GLN A 345 73.51 -23.13 -25.50
C GLN A 345 73.10 -21.83 -24.77
N LYS A 346 73.93 -20.78 -24.84
CA LYS A 346 73.58 -19.45 -24.32
C LYS A 346 72.40 -18.83 -25.09
N ALA A 347 72.43 -18.87 -26.42
CA ALA A 347 71.34 -18.34 -27.26
C ALA A 347 70.03 -19.11 -27.02
N GLU A 348 70.07 -20.43 -26.90
CA GLU A 348 68.90 -21.26 -26.58
C GLU A 348 68.30 -20.93 -25.20
N ARG A 349 69.15 -20.71 -24.18
CA ARG A 349 68.68 -20.24 -22.86
C ARG A 349 68.00 -18.88 -22.93
N GLN A 350 68.56 -17.94 -23.70
CA GLN A 350 67.97 -16.62 -23.90
C GLN A 350 66.63 -16.72 -24.63
N HIS A 351 66.54 -17.55 -25.67
CA HIS A 351 65.30 -17.78 -26.40
C HIS A 351 64.22 -18.40 -25.50
N GLN A 352 64.57 -19.39 -24.67
CA GLN A 352 63.61 -19.96 -23.71
C GLN A 352 63.12 -18.92 -22.70
N GLN A 353 64.02 -18.07 -22.19
CA GLN A 353 63.64 -17.00 -21.27
C GLN A 353 62.68 -16.00 -21.92
N GLN A 354 62.96 -15.55 -23.14
CA GLN A 354 62.06 -14.66 -23.91
C GLN A 354 60.69 -15.30 -24.16
N LYS A 355 60.66 -16.60 -24.47
CA LYS A 355 59.42 -17.36 -24.63
C LYS A 355 58.61 -17.38 -23.33
N HIS A 356 59.25 -17.65 -22.19
CA HIS A 356 58.59 -17.65 -20.89
C HIS A 356 58.04 -16.27 -20.50
N GLU A 357 58.79 -15.21 -20.79
CA GLU A 357 58.33 -13.83 -20.57
C GLU A 357 57.13 -13.47 -21.45
N SER A 358 57.13 -13.86 -22.72
CA SER A 358 56.00 -13.64 -23.62
C SER A 358 54.75 -14.35 -23.12
N GLN A 359 54.86 -15.64 -22.78
CA GLN A 359 53.75 -16.42 -22.23
C GLN A 359 53.20 -15.82 -20.93
N MET A 360 54.07 -15.26 -20.08
CA MET A 360 53.65 -14.60 -18.85
C MET A 360 52.85 -13.33 -19.14
N ARG A 361 53.31 -12.50 -20.10
CA ARG A 361 52.57 -11.31 -20.53
C ARG A 361 51.20 -11.67 -21.07
N ASP A 362 51.12 -12.68 -21.94
CA ASP A 362 49.86 -13.14 -22.52
C ASP A 362 48.89 -13.66 -21.44
N MET A 363 49.40 -14.42 -20.45
CA MET A 363 48.61 -14.93 -19.34
C MET A 363 48.07 -13.80 -18.44
N ILE A 364 48.90 -12.81 -18.12
CA ILE A 364 48.47 -11.63 -17.35
C ILE A 364 47.40 -10.87 -18.14
N GLY A 365 47.62 -10.64 -19.44
CA GLY A 365 46.64 -9.98 -20.31
C GLY A 365 45.30 -10.71 -20.38
N GLN A 366 45.31 -12.05 -20.41
CA GLN A 366 44.08 -12.86 -20.30
C GLN A 366 43.39 -12.69 -18.95
N CYS A 367 44.14 -12.72 -17.84
CA CYS A 367 43.58 -12.51 -16.50
C CYS A 367 42.92 -11.13 -16.37
N GLU A 368 43.58 -10.07 -16.86
CA GLU A 368 43.03 -8.71 -16.92
C GLU A 368 41.82 -8.61 -17.85
N GLY A 369 41.82 -9.35 -18.96
CA GLY A 369 40.66 -9.49 -19.85
C GLY A 369 39.45 -10.08 -19.10
N ASN A 370 39.63 -11.21 -18.42
CA ASN A 370 38.58 -11.89 -17.66
C ASN A 370 37.98 -10.99 -16.57
N VAL A 371 38.82 -10.22 -15.87
CA VAL A 371 38.34 -9.27 -14.84
C VAL A 371 37.53 -8.13 -15.46
N ARG A 372 37.97 -7.59 -16.60
CA ARG A 372 37.24 -6.52 -17.30
C ARG A 372 35.90 -6.99 -17.84
N GLU A 373 35.84 -8.17 -18.45
CA GLU A 373 34.60 -8.76 -18.95
C GLU A 373 33.61 -9.02 -17.79
N LEU A 374 34.09 -9.59 -16.69
CA LEU A 374 33.26 -9.78 -15.50
C LEU A 374 32.70 -8.45 -14.97
N GLN A 375 33.55 -7.43 -14.85
CA GLN A 375 33.12 -6.11 -14.38
C GLN A 375 32.07 -5.49 -15.31
N GLN A 376 32.23 -5.66 -16.64
CA GLN A 376 31.25 -5.19 -17.61
C GLN A 376 29.89 -5.88 -17.39
N LEU A 377 29.86 -7.21 -17.29
CA LEU A 377 28.64 -7.96 -17.03
C LEU A 377 27.98 -7.55 -15.71
N GLN A 378 28.76 -7.29 -14.67
CA GLN A 378 28.26 -6.80 -13.39
C GLN A 378 27.64 -5.40 -13.50
N ASN A 379 28.27 -4.50 -14.26
CA ASN A 379 27.72 -3.16 -14.52
C ASN A 379 26.41 -3.24 -15.30
N GLU A 380 26.34 -4.08 -16.33
CA GLU A 380 25.11 -4.32 -17.10
C GLU A 380 23.98 -4.85 -16.20
N LYS A 381 24.25 -5.82 -15.32
CA LYS A 381 23.28 -6.31 -14.32
C LYS A 381 22.77 -5.18 -13.41
N CYS A 382 23.66 -4.31 -12.92
CA CYS A 382 23.29 -3.15 -12.10
C CYS A 382 22.42 -2.15 -12.87
N HIS A 383 22.79 -1.83 -14.10
CA HIS A 383 22.03 -0.91 -14.95
C HIS A 383 20.62 -1.44 -15.22
N LEU A 384 20.48 -2.71 -15.60
CA LEU A 384 19.19 -3.35 -15.83
C LEU A 384 18.31 -3.35 -14.57
N LEU A 385 18.90 -3.57 -13.39
CA LEU A 385 18.16 -3.54 -12.14
C LEU A 385 17.59 -2.14 -11.83
N ILE A 386 18.39 -1.08 -12.05
CA ILE A 386 17.96 0.31 -11.85
C ILE A 386 16.92 0.74 -12.88
N GLU A 387 17.09 0.34 -14.14
CA GLU A 387 16.12 0.59 -15.20
C GLU A 387 14.77 -0.08 -14.87
N ASN A 388 14.81 -1.33 -14.41
CA ASN A 388 13.62 -2.07 -13.99
C ASN A 388 12.91 -1.40 -12.80
N GLU A 389 13.67 -0.98 -11.78
CA GLU A 389 13.13 -0.22 -10.64
C GLU A 389 12.44 1.06 -11.11
N THR A 390 13.09 1.82 -11.98
CA THR A 390 12.56 3.08 -12.52
C THR A 390 11.28 2.85 -13.31
N GLN A 391 11.26 1.82 -14.16
CA GLN A 391 10.07 1.45 -14.93
C GLN A 391 8.93 0.98 -14.03
N ARG A 392 9.20 0.19 -12.98
CA ARG A 392 8.18 -0.25 -12.03
C ARG A 392 7.62 0.90 -11.20
N LEU A 393 8.46 1.83 -10.75
CA LEU A 393 8.01 3.04 -10.05
C LEU A 393 7.11 3.89 -10.95
N LYS A 394 7.50 4.09 -12.21
CA LYS A 394 6.69 4.80 -13.19
C LYS A 394 5.33 4.14 -13.41
N SER A 395 5.32 2.82 -13.63
CA SER A 395 4.08 2.05 -13.79
C SER A 395 3.17 2.12 -12.56
N LEU A 396 3.75 2.11 -11.35
CA LEU A 396 2.99 2.27 -10.11
C LEU A 396 2.37 3.68 -9.99
N ASP A 397 3.10 4.73 -10.37
CA ASP A 397 2.60 6.11 -10.41
C ASP A 397 1.47 6.25 -11.44
N GLU A 398 1.62 5.66 -12.64
CA GLU A 398 0.58 5.62 -13.68
C GLU A 398 -0.69 4.89 -13.21
N GLN A 399 -0.55 3.73 -12.56
CA GLN A 399 -1.67 2.98 -11.99
C GLN A 399 -2.41 3.78 -10.91
N HIS A 400 -1.68 4.48 -10.04
CA HIS A 400 -2.28 5.33 -9.02
C HIS A 400 -3.07 6.48 -9.63
N ASN A 401 -2.50 7.17 -10.63
CA ASN A 401 -3.19 8.25 -11.33
C ASN A 401 -4.48 7.75 -12.01
N HIS A 402 -4.45 6.55 -12.60
CA HIS A 402 -5.63 5.92 -13.16
C HIS A 402 -6.70 5.65 -12.09
N GLN A 403 -6.32 5.02 -10.97
CA GLN A 403 -7.23 4.76 -9.85
C GLN A 403 -7.85 6.04 -9.26
N LEU A 404 -7.07 7.12 -9.13
CA LEU A 404 -7.58 8.41 -8.69
C LEU A 404 -8.59 9.00 -9.66
N ASN A 405 -8.33 8.90 -10.97
CA ASN A 405 -9.27 9.36 -11.99
C ASN A 405 -10.57 8.54 -11.94
N GLU A 406 -10.49 7.21 -11.86
CA GLU A 406 -11.67 6.35 -11.72
C GLU A 406 -12.49 6.69 -10.48
N TRP A 407 -11.83 6.87 -9.32
CA TRP A 407 -12.50 7.26 -8.08
C TRP A 407 -13.19 8.63 -8.24
N ARG A 408 -12.55 9.61 -8.88
CA ARG A 408 -13.15 10.93 -9.16
C ARG A 408 -14.36 10.84 -10.09
N GLU A 409 -14.31 9.98 -11.11
CA GLU A 409 -15.46 9.76 -12.00
C GLU A 409 -16.61 9.06 -11.26
N GLN A 410 -16.33 8.12 -10.34
CA GLN A 410 -17.35 7.49 -9.49
C GLN A 410 -17.91 8.43 -8.42
N LEU A 411 -17.12 9.42 -7.99
CA LEU A 411 -17.55 10.40 -6.99
C LEU A 411 -18.61 11.38 -7.52
N LYS A 412 -18.53 11.76 -8.80
CA LYS A 412 -19.50 12.67 -9.43
C LYS A 412 -20.96 12.19 -9.31
N PRO A 413 -21.34 10.97 -9.73
CA PRO A 413 -22.70 10.49 -9.60
C PRO A 413 -23.12 10.31 -8.13
N ARG A 414 -22.20 9.91 -7.23
CA ARG A 414 -22.49 9.86 -5.78
C ARG A 414 -22.88 11.24 -5.23
N LYS A 415 -22.14 12.28 -5.58
CA LYS A 415 -22.45 13.68 -5.23
C LYS A 415 -23.81 14.13 -5.77
N MET A 416 -24.10 13.81 -7.03
CA MET A 416 -25.38 14.16 -7.65
C MET A 416 -26.56 13.44 -6.97
N ALA A 417 -26.44 12.13 -6.73
CA ALA A 417 -27.48 11.35 -6.07
C ALA A 417 -27.75 11.85 -4.64
N LEU A 418 -26.71 12.22 -3.90
CA LEU A 418 -26.84 12.82 -2.57
C LEU A 418 -27.65 14.11 -2.61
N GLU A 419 -27.31 15.05 -3.50
CA GLU A 419 -28.05 16.31 -3.60
C GLU A 419 -29.47 16.11 -4.14
N GLU A 420 -29.71 15.16 -5.03
CA GLU A 420 -31.05 14.79 -5.49
C GLU A 420 -31.92 14.27 -4.32
N GLU A 421 -31.37 13.38 -3.49
CA GLU A 421 -32.07 12.86 -2.31
C GLU A 421 -32.40 13.97 -1.30
N LEU A 422 -31.45 14.87 -1.02
CA LEU A 422 -31.67 15.99 -0.11
C LEU A 422 -32.74 16.95 -0.65
N ASN A 423 -32.71 17.25 -1.95
CA ASN A 423 -33.72 18.10 -2.59
C ASN A 423 -35.10 17.44 -2.61
N GLN A 424 -35.17 16.13 -2.85
CA GLN A 424 -36.43 15.39 -2.83
C GLN A 424 -37.05 15.43 -1.43
N ARG A 425 -36.27 15.17 -0.36
CA ARG A 425 -36.76 15.26 1.02
C ARG A 425 -37.28 16.65 1.37
N LYS A 426 -36.63 17.70 0.87
CA LYS A 426 -37.11 19.09 1.04
C LYS A 426 -38.45 19.31 0.36
N LYS A 427 -38.59 18.86 -0.89
CA LYS A 427 -39.84 18.94 -1.63
C LYS A 427 -40.97 18.18 -0.94
N ASP A 428 -40.70 16.98 -0.46
CA ASP A 428 -41.68 16.15 0.25
C ASP A 428 -42.18 16.84 1.54
N GLN A 429 -41.28 17.54 2.26
CA GLN A 429 -41.65 18.33 3.44
C GLN A 429 -42.50 19.55 3.05
N GLU A 430 -42.13 20.28 2.00
CA GLU A 430 -42.90 21.42 1.49
C GLU A 430 -44.31 21.01 1.06
N ASP A 431 -44.44 19.88 0.35
CA ASP A 431 -45.72 19.31 -0.08
C ASP A 431 -46.56 18.87 1.13
N PHE A 432 -45.95 18.27 2.16
CA PHE A 432 -46.65 17.87 3.40
C PHE A 432 -47.32 19.06 4.11
N PHE A 433 -46.61 20.18 4.27
CA PHE A 433 -47.16 21.37 4.92
C PHE A 433 -48.17 22.10 4.05
N LYS A 434 -47.96 22.15 2.72
CA LYS A 434 -48.90 22.76 1.78
C LYS A 434 -50.27 22.06 1.79
N MET A 435 -50.29 20.72 1.77
CA MET A 435 -51.54 19.94 1.80
C MET A 435 -52.28 20.07 3.15
N SER A 436 -51.56 20.40 4.23
CA SER A 436 -52.12 20.63 5.57
C SER A 436 -52.77 22.01 5.73
N GLU A 437 -52.45 22.98 4.88
CA GLU A 437 -53.14 24.28 4.80
C GLU A 437 -54.49 24.16 4.09
N ASP A 438 -54.58 23.34 3.04
CA ASP A 438 -55.78 23.21 2.21
C ASP A 438 -56.95 22.43 2.86
N SER A 439 -56.70 21.61 3.89
CA SER A 439 -57.70 20.68 4.47
C SER A 439 -58.64 21.24 5.55
N GLU A 440 -58.39 22.41 6.18
CA GLU A 440 -59.06 22.77 7.45
C GLU A 440 -59.86 24.08 7.45
N CYS A 441 -60.57 24.38 6.36
CA CYS A 441 -61.55 25.48 6.34
C CYS A 441 -62.90 25.12 7.02
N LEU A 442 -62.93 24.21 8.00
CA LEU A 442 -64.16 23.75 8.68
C LEU A 442 -64.17 24.12 10.17
N SER A 443 -65.07 25.04 10.51
CA SER A 443 -65.50 25.59 11.81
C SER A 443 -64.86 25.00 13.09
N PRO A 444 -63.95 25.75 13.75
CA PRO A 444 -63.33 25.38 15.04
C PRO A 444 -64.31 25.35 16.23
N SER A 445 -65.49 25.96 16.10
CA SER A 445 -66.49 26.11 17.15
C SER A 445 -67.28 24.83 17.52
N SER A 446 -67.01 23.69 16.86
CA SER A 446 -67.66 22.42 17.19
C SER A 446 -67.01 21.75 18.42
N PRO A 447 -67.75 21.32 19.45
CA PRO A 447 -67.18 20.86 20.73
C PRO A 447 -66.34 19.56 20.68
N ASN A 448 -66.20 18.91 19.52
CA ASN A 448 -65.81 17.49 19.42
C ASN A 448 -64.73 17.16 18.38
N LYS A 449 -63.77 18.05 18.08
CA LYS A 449 -62.61 17.65 17.30
C LYS A 449 -61.31 18.15 17.92
N LEU A 450 -60.61 17.25 18.60
CA LEU A 450 -59.19 17.39 18.90
C LEU A 450 -58.45 17.25 17.56
N THR A 451 -57.87 18.34 17.04
CA THR A 451 -56.97 18.28 15.88
C THR A 451 -55.76 17.47 16.28
N LYS A 452 -55.77 16.17 15.98
CA LYS A 452 -54.58 15.33 16.08
C LYS A 452 -53.72 15.64 14.87
N PHE A 453 -52.63 16.37 15.09
CA PHE A 453 -51.49 16.30 14.20
C PHE A 453 -51.03 14.84 14.18
N LEU A 454 -51.11 14.22 13.01
CA LEU A 454 -50.48 12.93 12.78
C LEU A 454 -48.98 13.19 12.65
N PRO A 455 -48.12 12.48 13.38
CA PRO A 455 -46.68 12.60 13.21
C PRO A 455 -46.33 12.27 11.77
N TYR A 456 -45.48 13.09 11.16
CA TYR A 456 -44.77 12.70 9.95
C TYR A 456 -43.91 11.48 10.30
N SER A 457 -44.34 10.29 9.87
CA SER A 457 -43.53 9.08 9.94
C SER A 457 -42.53 9.11 8.79
N GLU A 458 -41.24 9.22 9.11
CA GLU A 458 -40.14 9.00 8.16
C GLU A 458 -40.30 7.61 7.52
N SER A 459 -40.84 7.57 6.32
CA SER A 459 -40.82 6.36 5.50
C SER A 459 -39.52 6.27 4.74
N SER A 460 -38.39 6.11 5.44
CA SER A 460 -37.11 5.67 4.85
C SER A 460 -36.17 5.12 5.93
N THR A 461 -36.47 3.92 6.40
CA THR A 461 -35.41 3.01 6.90
C THR A 461 -35.14 1.99 5.79
N THR A 462 -34.28 2.32 4.85
CA THR A 462 -33.54 1.32 4.05
C THR A 462 -32.23 1.89 3.58
#